data_AF-A0A4R4MX95-F1
#
_entry.id   AF-A0A4R4MX95-F1
#
_cell.length_a   1.000
_cell.length_b   1.000
_cell.length_c   1.000
_cell.angle_alpha   90.00
_cell.angle_beta   90.00
_cell.angle_gamma   90.00
#
_symmetry.space_group_name_H-M   'P 1'
#
loop_
_entity.id
_entity.type
_entity.pdbx_description
1 polymer ?
#
loop_
_entity_poly.entity_id
_entity_poly.type
_entity_poly.pdbx_seq_one_letter_code
_entity_poly.pdbx_strand_id
1 'polypeptide(L)'
;MARSEFDDIRAFLADETNKAGDLLSIARMLLDDLEQSRMREAILRTHYLRLLTSARATVAAEAAHAPDPTAFLKHELAEHGQLPQDDETVQRVLADARTAASLLARLEESPQRPRRRAVPLRRCVGTARTLPR
;
A
#
# COMPACT_ATOMS: atom_id res chain seq x y z
N MET A 1 6.76 -7.78 -6.71
CA MET A 1 7.49 -7.44 -7.94
C MET A 1 8.57 -6.45 -7.60
N ALA A 2 9.82 -6.88 -7.72
CA ALA A 2 10.96 -6.02 -7.46
C ALA A 2 11.09 -5.01 -8.61
N ARG A 3 11.67 -3.84 -8.32
CA ARG A 3 11.94 -2.76 -9.29
C ARG A 3 12.64 -3.26 -10.58
N SER A 4 13.36 -4.37 -10.47
CA SER A 4 14.04 -5.11 -11.55
C SER A 4 13.09 -5.60 -12.65
N GLU A 5 11.96 -6.22 -12.32
CA GLU A 5 11.11 -6.92 -13.31
C GLU A 5 10.42 -5.93 -14.27
N PHE A 6 10.05 -4.75 -13.76
CA PHE A 6 9.49 -3.69 -14.58
C PHE A 6 10.52 -3.07 -15.54
N ASP A 7 11.78 -3.04 -15.13
CA ASP A 7 12.86 -2.54 -15.98
C ASP A 7 13.20 -3.58 -17.06
N ASP A 8 13.11 -4.88 -16.77
CA ASP A 8 13.23 -5.97 -17.74
C ASP A 8 12.10 -5.94 -18.78
N ILE A 9 10.85 -5.72 -18.36
CA ILE A 9 9.71 -5.54 -19.26
C ILE A 9 9.89 -4.29 -20.14
N ARG A 10 10.39 -3.18 -19.58
CA ARG A 10 10.66 -1.96 -20.37
C ARG A 10 11.77 -2.17 -21.38
N ALA A 11 12.85 -2.86 -21.01
CA ALA A 11 13.94 -3.20 -21.91
C ALA A 11 13.44 -4.09 -23.05
N PHE A 12 12.60 -5.08 -22.73
CA PHE A 12 11.93 -5.90 -23.73
C PHE A 12 11.05 -5.06 -24.66
N LEU A 13 10.16 -4.22 -24.13
CA LEU A 13 9.28 -3.37 -24.95
C LEU A 13 10.03 -2.38 -25.85
N ALA A 14 11.26 -1.98 -25.48
CA ALA A 14 12.10 -1.09 -26.27
C ALA A 14 12.88 -1.79 -27.40
N ASP A 15 12.90 -3.12 -27.42
CA ASP A 15 13.56 -3.90 -28.47
C ASP A 15 12.69 -3.94 -29.74
N GLU A 16 13.19 -3.33 -30.81
CA GLU A 16 12.53 -3.27 -32.13
C GLU A 16 12.44 -4.63 -32.83
N THR A 17 13.17 -5.65 -32.36
CA THR A 17 13.14 -7.00 -32.94
C THR A 17 11.97 -7.85 -32.45
N ASN A 18 11.20 -7.36 -31.48
CA ASN A 18 10.10 -8.11 -30.88
C ASN A 18 8.91 -8.29 -31.82
N LYS A 19 8.34 -9.50 -31.80
CA LYS A 19 7.17 -9.82 -32.61
C LYS A 19 5.90 -9.39 -31.89
N ALA A 20 4.88 -9.04 -32.67
CA ALA A 20 3.57 -8.67 -32.14
C ALA A 20 2.94 -9.76 -31.24
N GLY A 21 3.22 -11.03 -31.50
CA GLY A 21 2.77 -12.14 -30.66
C GLY A 21 3.39 -12.15 -29.26
N ASP A 22 4.66 -11.76 -29.14
CA ASP A 22 5.38 -11.73 -27.85
C ASP A 22 4.86 -10.57 -26.99
N LEU A 23 4.60 -9.42 -27.61
CA LEU A 23 3.98 -8.26 -26.96
C LEU A 23 2.56 -8.60 -26.45
N LEU A 24 1.76 -9.33 -27.24
CA LEU A 24 0.42 -9.75 -26.82
C LEU A 24 0.46 -10.74 -25.65
N SER A 25 1.44 -11.63 -25.63
CA SER A 25 1.65 -12.58 -24.53
C SER A 25 1.97 -11.85 -23.22
N ILE A 26 2.90 -10.89 -23.25
CA ILE A 26 3.25 -10.06 -22.10
C ILE A 26 2.06 -9.22 -21.64
N ALA A 27 1.30 -8.62 -22.57
CA ALA A 27 0.12 -7.84 -22.21
C ALA A 27 -0.93 -8.69 -21.47
N ARG A 28 -1.14 -9.95 -21.86
CA ARG A 28 -2.04 -10.88 -21.15
C ARG A 28 -1.53 -11.21 -19.76
N MET A 29 -0.25 -11.57 -19.64
CA MET A 29 0.38 -11.85 -18.35
C MET A 29 0.24 -10.65 -17.38
N LEU A 30 0.53 -9.43 -17.84
CA LEU A 30 0.41 -8.23 -17.01
C LEU A 30 -1.03 -7.93 -16.62
N LEU A 31 -2.00 -8.24 -17.49
CA LEU A 31 -3.41 -8.09 -17.17
C LEU A 31 -3.84 -9.10 -16.09
N ASP A 32 -3.43 -10.36 -16.22
CA ASP A 32 -3.71 -11.41 -15.23
C ASP A 32 -3.07 -11.07 -13.87
N ASP A 33 -1.82 -10.59 -13.86
CA ASP A 33 -1.14 -10.14 -12.65
C ASP A 33 -1.85 -8.94 -11.98
N LEU A 34 -2.33 -7.99 -12.79
CA LEU A 34 -3.10 -6.85 -12.29
C LEU A 34 -4.42 -7.32 -11.67
N GLU A 35 -5.14 -8.23 -12.33
CA GLU A 35 -6.39 -8.79 -11.80
C GLU A 35 -6.16 -9.54 -10.48
N GLN A 36 -5.13 -10.38 -10.41
CA GLN A 36 -4.75 -11.06 -9.18
C GLN A 36 -4.39 -10.06 -8.07
N SER A 37 -3.62 -9.02 -8.39
CA SER A 37 -3.24 -7.98 -7.43
C SER A 37 -4.47 -7.24 -6.90
N ARG A 38 -5.41 -6.87 -7.78
CA ARG A 38 -6.68 -6.23 -7.38
C ARG A 38 -7.53 -7.14 -6.50
N MET A 39 -7.58 -8.43 -6.80
CA MET A 39 -8.30 -9.39 -5.97
C MET A 39 -7.67 -9.52 -4.58
N ARG A 40 -6.34 -9.63 -4.49
CA ARG A 40 -5.60 -9.64 -3.21
C ARG A 40 -5.84 -8.34 -2.43
N GLU A 41 -5.81 -7.19 -3.09
CA GLU A 41 -6.11 -5.90 -2.47
C GLU A 41 -7.54 -5.85 -1.92
N ALA A 42 -8.54 -6.31 -2.67
CA ALA A 42 -9.92 -6.33 -2.23
C ALA A 42 -10.12 -7.23 -1.00
N ILE A 43 -9.45 -8.39 -0.97
CA ILE A 43 -9.43 -9.30 0.18
C ILE A 43 -8.82 -8.60 1.40
N LEU A 44 -7.63 -8.00 1.25
CA LEU A 44 -6.96 -7.28 2.35
C LEU A 44 -7.80 -6.13 2.88
N ARG A 45 -8.41 -5.32 2.00
CA ARG A 45 -9.32 -4.24 2.41
C ARG A 45 -10.49 -4.76 3.22
N THR A 46 -11.05 -5.90 2.83
CA THR A 46 -12.14 -6.53 3.57
C THR A 46 -11.68 -6.97 4.96
N HIS A 47 -10.52 -7.61 5.08
CA HIS A 47 -9.95 -8.00 6.38
C HIS A 47 -9.71 -6.79 7.29
N TYR A 48 -9.07 -5.73 6.76
CA TYR A 48 -8.83 -4.52 7.56
C TYR A 48 -10.12 -3.80 7.96
N LEU A 49 -11.15 -3.82 7.11
CA LEU A 49 -12.45 -3.26 7.46
C LEU A 49 -13.12 -4.03 8.60
N ARG A 50 -13.04 -5.37 8.60
CA ARG A 50 -13.56 -6.20 9.70
C ARG A 50 -12.80 -5.93 10.99
N LEU A 51 -11.47 -5.88 10.94
CA LEU A 51 -10.63 -5.58 12.10
C LEU A 51 -10.95 -4.19 12.68
N LEU A 52 -11.09 -3.16 11.83
CA LEU A 52 -11.49 -1.82 12.26
C LEU A 52 -12.88 -1.81 12.91
N THR A 53 -13.81 -2.59 12.36
CA THR A 53 -15.18 -2.70 12.89
C THR A 53 -15.17 -3.34 14.28
N SER A 54 -14.40 -4.41 14.48
CA SER A 54 -14.27 -5.08 15.78
C SER A 54 -13.49 -4.25 16.80
N ALA A 55 -12.49 -3.47 16.37
CA ALA A 55 -11.83 -2.49 17.23
C ALA A 55 -12.80 -1.40 17.71
N ARG A 56 -13.65 -0.88 16.81
CA ARG A 56 -14.71 0.08 17.18
C ARG A 56 -15.74 -0.53 18.14
N ALA A 57 -16.15 -1.77 17.89
CA ALA A 57 -17.06 -2.50 18.78
C ALA A 57 -16.45 -2.69 20.18
N THR A 58 -15.14 -2.95 20.26
CA THR A 58 -14.40 -3.09 21.53
C THR A 58 -14.45 -1.80 22.35
N VAL A 59 -14.18 -0.65 21.72
CA VAL A 59 -14.25 0.65 22.40
C VAL A 59 -15.68 0.98 22.85
N ALA A 60 -16.68 0.67 22.03
CA ALA A 60 -18.08 0.87 22.39
C ALA A 60 -18.52 -0.03 23.55
N ALA A 61 -18.08 -1.29 23.55
CA ALA A 61 -18.36 -2.25 24.61
C ALA A 61 -17.71 -1.82 25.94
N GLU A 62 -16.49 -1.29 25.90
CA GLU A 62 -15.80 -0.71 27.06
C GLU A 62 -16.58 0.48 27.63
N ALA A 63 -16.99 1.42 26.78
CA ALA A 63 -17.79 2.58 27.18
C ALA A 63 -19.15 2.19 27.76
N ALA A 64 -19.71 1.05 27.34
CA ALA A 64 -20.95 0.49 27.86
C ALA A 64 -20.75 -0.41 29.10
N HIS A 65 -19.53 -0.53 29.63
CA HIS A 65 -19.18 -1.43 30.74
C HIS A 65 -19.59 -2.90 30.51
N ALA A 66 -19.46 -3.38 29.29
CA ALA A 66 -19.68 -4.79 28.96
C ALA A 66 -18.69 -5.70 29.72
N PRO A 67 -19.08 -6.95 30.05
CA PRO A 67 -18.24 -7.84 30.86
C PRO A 67 -16.95 -8.31 30.15
N ASP A 68 -16.96 -8.42 28.82
CA ASP A 68 -15.75 -8.65 28.01
C ASP A 68 -15.74 -7.72 26.79
N PRO A 69 -15.19 -6.51 26.93
CA PRO A 69 -15.11 -5.55 25.83
C PRO A 69 -14.31 -6.06 24.64
N THR A 70 -13.30 -6.91 24.90
CA THR A 70 -12.33 -7.37 23.90
C THR A 70 -12.79 -8.58 23.10
N ALA A 71 -13.95 -9.17 23.43
CA ALA A 71 -14.45 -10.40 22.82
C ALA A 71 -14.48 -10.33 21.28
N PHE A 72 -14.99 -9.22 20.72
CA PHE A 72 -15.10 -9.02 19.27
C PHE A 72 -13.73 -8.99 18.59
N LEU A 73 -12.76 -8.29 19.18
CA LEU A 73 -11.41 -8.19 18.62
C LEU A 73 -10.66 -9.52 18.71
N LYS A 74 -10.77 -10.23 19.85
CA LYS A 74 -10.17 -11.56 20.02
C LYS A 74 -10.73 -12.56 19.02
N HIS A 75 -12.03 -12.54 18.77
CA HIS A 75 -12.67 -13.41 17.78
C HIS A 75 -12.13 -13.17 16.36
N GLU A 76 -12.13 -11.93 15.87
CA GLU A 76 -11.60 -11.65 14.52
C GLU A 76 -10.11 -11.98 14.38
N LEU A 77 -9.29 -11.71 15.41
CA LEU A 77 -7.88 -12.09 15.39
C LEU A 77 -7.69 -13.61 15.40
N ALA A 78 -8.53 -14.35 16.13
CA ALA A 78 -8.50 -15.81 16.17
C ALA A 78 -8.86 -16.43 14.82
N GLU A 79 -9.94 -15.96 14.19
CA GLU A 79 -10.41 -16.41 12.86
C GLU A 79 -9.31 -16.28 11.78
N HIS A 80 -8.41 -15.31 11.94
CA HIS A 80 -7.30 -15.09 11.03
C HIS A 80 -5.95 -15.65 11.51
N GLY A 81 -5.91 -16.36 12.64
CA GLY A 81 -4.68 -16.92 13.20
C GLY A 81 -3.66 -15.87 13.64
N GLN A 82 -4.13 -14.66 13.98
CA GLN A 82 -3.31 -13.49 14.31
C GLN A 82 -3.19 -13.25 15.82
N LEU A 83 -3.73 -14.15 16.65
CA LEU A 83 -3.52 -14.09 18.08
C LEU A 83 -2.06 -14.49 18.42
N PRO A 84 -1.35 -13.71 19.24
CA PRO A 84 -0.04 -14.09 19.76
C PRO A 84 -0.14 -15.42 20.50
N GLN A 85 0.72 -16.38 20.15
CA GLN A 85 0.66 -17.75 20.69
C GLN A 85 1.61 -17.98 21.87
N ASP A 86 2.71 -17.22 21.93
CA ASP A 86 3.75 -17.35 22.95
C ASP A 86 4.22 -15.99 23.45
N ASP A 87 4.90 -16.01 24.61
CA ASP A 87 5.40 -14.80 25.26
C ASP A 87 6.40 -14.04 24.40
N GLU A 88 7.21 -14.73 23.58
CA GLU A 88 8.15 -14.08 22.68
C GLU A 88 7.43 -13.27 21.59
N THR A 89 6.40 -13.84 20.96
CA THR A 89 5.57 -13.15 19.97
C THR A 89 4.86 -11.97 20.59
N VAL A 90 4.34 -12.11 21.82
CA VAL A 90 3.72 -10.99 22.55
C VAL A 90 4.71 -9.84 22.73
N GLN A 91 5.92 -10.12 23.23
CA GLN A 91 6.92 -9.06 23.44
C GLN A 91 7.34 -8.40 22.12
N ARG A 92 7.48 -9.18 21.05
CA ARG A 92 7.80 -8.66 19.72
C ARG A 92 6.71 -7.73 19.19
N VAL A 93 5.44 -8.17 19.24
CA VAL A 93 4.29 -7.35 18.80
C VAL A 93 4.20 -6.05 19.60
N LEU A 94 4.43 -6.10 20.93
CA LEU A 94 4.44 -4.91 21.76
C LEU A 94 5.62 -3.97 21.43
N ALA A 95 6.80 -4.50 21.16
CA ALA A 95 7.96 -3.72 20.74
C ALA A 95 7.72 -3.03 19.38
N ASP A 96 7.13 -3.75 18.44
CA ASP A 96 6.78 -3.24 17.11
C ASP A 96 5.72 -2.13 17.23
N ALA A 97 4.68 -2.33 18.05
CA ALA A 97 3.64 -1.33 18.28
C ALA A 97 4.21 -0.04 18.89
N ARG A 98 5.11 -0.15 19.89
CA ARG A 98 5.79 1.01 20.49
C ARG A 98 6.66 1.74 19.48
N THR A 99 7.40 0.99 18.66
CA THR A 99 8.26 1.55 17.62
C THR A 99 7.43 2.29 16.59
N ALA A 100 6.35 1.68 16.09
CA ALA A 100 5.43 2.30 15.14
C ALA A 100 4.81 3.59 15.70
N ALA A 101 4.34 3.57 16.96
CA ALA A 101 3.80 4.77 17.62
C ALA A 101 4.84 5.89 17.71
N SER A 102 6.10 5.57 18.04
CA SER A 102 7.18 6.57 18.11
C SER A 102 7.52 7.17 16.74
N LEU A 103 7.45 6.37 15.67
CA LEU A 103 7.70 6.82 14.31
C LEU A 103 6.57 7.74 13.82
N LEU A 104 5.31 7.40 14.11
CA LEU A 104 4.16 8.23 13.79
C LEU A 104 4.23 9.59 14.50
N ALA A 105 4.53 9.59 15.80
CA ALA A 105 4.71 10.85 16.55
C ALA A 105 5.79 11.75 15.93
N ARG A 106 6.93 11.20 15.51
CA ARG A 106 7.99 11.97 14.83
C ARG A 106 7.59 12.52 13.46
N LEU A 107 6.72 11.81 12.73
CA LEU A 107 6.18 12.28 11.45
C LEU A 107 5.21 13.44 11.66
N GLU A 108 4.40 13.41 12.72
CA GLU A 108 3.46 14.47 13.09
C GLU A 108 4.18 15.72 13.65
N GLU A 109 5.24 15.52 14.44
CA GLU A 109 6.09 16.59 14.97
C GLU A 109 6.97 17.28 13.91
N SER A 110 7.14 16.65 12.74
CA SER A 110 7.84 17.25 11.61
C SER A 110 6.84 18.01 10.76
N PRO A 111 6.64 19.34 10.93
CA PRO A 111 5.87 20.09 9.96
C PRO A 111 6.64 20.00 8.64
N GLN A 112 6.11 19.22 7.70
CA GLN A 112 6.55 19.28 6.32
C GLN A 112 6.23 20.70 5.82
N ARG A 113 7.15 21.65 6.06
CA ARG A 113 7.23 22.85 5.24
C ARG A 113 7.27 22.35 3.80
N PRO A 114 6.34 22.76 2.93
CA PRO A 114 6.46 22.39 1.53
C PRO A 114 7.81 22.91 1.06
N ARG A 115 8.73 22.01 0.73
CA ARG A 115 9.95 22.36 0.03
C ARG A 115 9.50 22.88 -1.33
N ARG A 116 9.20 24.18 -1.41
CA ARG A 116 9.17 24.94 -2.66
C ARG A 116 10.61 24.99 -3.17
N ARG A 117 11.11 23.87 -3.68
CA ARG A 117 12.13 23.91 -4.72
C ARG A 117 11.37 24.28 -5.99
N ALA A 118 11.16 25.59 -6.16
CA ALA A 118 10.93 26.13 -7.48
C ALA A 118 12.22 25.88 -8.26
N VAL A 119 12.28 24.71 -8.92
CA VAL A 119 13.19 24.53 -10.05
C VAL A 119 12.64 25.49 -11.11
N PRO A 120 13.38 26.53 -11.53
CA PRO A 120 12.91 27.33 -12.64
C PRO A 120 12.83 26.40 -13.85
N LEU A 121 11.61 26.13 -14.31
CA LEU A 121 11.36 25.51 -15.60
C LEU A 121 12.04 26.42 -16.63
N ARG A 122 13.19 25.99 -17.15
CA ARG A 122 13.74 26.54 -18.39
C ARG A 122 12.66 26.32 -19.44
N ARG A 123 11.90 27.37 -19.75
CA ARG A 123 11.02 27.41 -20.91
C ARG A 123 11.92 27.17 -22.12
N CYS A 124 11.80 25.98 -22.73
CA CYS A 124 12.21 25.80 -24.10
C CYS A 124 11.42 26.82 -24.92
N VAL A 125 12.09 27.86 -25.40
CA VAL A 125 11.55 28.78 -26.40
C VAL A 125 11.42 27.96 -27.68
N GLY A 126 10.25 27.35 -27.86
CA GLY A 126 9.86 26.73 -29.11
C GLY A 126 9.64 27.83 -30.13
N THR A 127 10.47 27.83 -31.17
CA THR A 127 10.35 28.66 -32.36
C THR A 127 8.97 28.47 -32.99
N ALA A 128 8.12 29.50 -32.92
CA ALA A 128 6.91 29.56 -33.70
C ALA A 128 7.28 29.70 -35.19
N ARG A 129 6.98 28.70 -36.01
CA ARG A 129 6.95 28.85 -37.47
C ARG A 129 5.57 29.39 -37.84
N THR A 130 5.52 30.61 -38.36
CA THR A 130 4.37 31.14 -39.09
C THR A 130 4.43 30.63 -40.53
N LEU A 131 3.32 30.07 -41.02
CA LEU A 131 3.13 29.76 -42.45
C LEU A 131 2.74 31.04 -43.20
N PRO A 132 3.34 31.34 -44.36
CA PRO A 132 2.88 32.43 -45.21
C PRO A 132 1.62 32.02 -45.98
N ARG A 133 0.70 32.97 -46.16
CA ARG A 133 -0.42 32.88 -47.09
C ARG A 133 0.03 33.25 -48.50
#